data_AF-A0A2H3J1C2-F1
#
_entry.id   AF-A0A2H3J1C2-F1
#
_cell.length_a   1.000
_cell.length_b   1.000
_cell.length_c   1.000
_cell.angle_alpha   90.00
_cell.angle_beta   90.00
_cell.angle_gamma   90.00
#
_symmetry.space_group_name_H-M   'P 1'
#
loop_
_entity.id
_entity.type
_entity.pdbx_description
1 polymer ?
#
loop_
_entity_poly.entity_id
_entity_poly.type
_entity_poly.pdbx_seq_one_letter_code
_entity_poly.pdbx_strand_id
1 'polypeptide(L)'
;RKRIIALHSHPGWSIQHISEALGCSRQTVFRILAIHRDCDQLSRPSFRTRGRPRILSRDNHDFIKGLLDSHCGLYLDEVQDYLWEERGT
;
A
#
# COMPACT_ATOMS: atom_id res chain seq x y z
N ARG A 1 -0.83 13.08 -15.81
CA ARG A 1 -2.07 12.51 -15.24
C ARG A 1 -3.19 13.55 -15.17
N LYS A 2 -3.04 14.65 -14.40
CA LYS A 2 -4.06 15.72 -14.33
C LYS A 2 -4.46 16.29 -15.71
N ARG A 3 -3.47 16.52 -16.59
CA ARG A 3 -3.69 16.96 -17.98
C ARG A 3 -4.53 15.98 -18.83
N ILE A 4 -4.41 14.67 -18.60
CA ILE A 4 -5.19 13.66 -19.36
C ILE A 4 -6.67 13.74 -19.00
N ILE A 5 -6.98 13.92 -17.72
CA ILE A 5 -8.36 14.04 -17.24
C ILE A 5 -8.97 15.36 -17.70
N ALA A 6 -8.22 16.47 -17.57
CA ALA A 6 -8.68 17.77 -18.06
C ALA A 6 -9.04 17.74 -19.56
N LEU A 7 -8.18 17.11 -20.39
CA LEU A 7 -8.45 16.94 -21.82
C LEU A 7 -9.63 16.02 -22.09
N HIS A 8 -9.77 14.90 -21.37
CA HIS A 8 -10.91 14.00 -21.52
C HIS A 8 -12.25 14.64 -21.12
N SER A 9 -12.25 15.61 -20.19
CA SER A 9 -13.45 16.36 -19.81
C SER A 9 -13.91 17.36 -20.86
N HIS A 10 -13.08 17.71 -21.85
CA HIS A 10 -13.47 18.62 -22.93
C HIS A 10 -14.17 17.85 -24.07
N PRO A 11 -15.39 18.27 -24.47
CA PRO A 11 -16.09 17.67 -25.60
C PRO A 11 -15.32 17.97 -26.89
N GLY A 12 -14.73 16.93 -27.50
CA GLY A 12 -13.95 17.04 -28.74
C GLY A 12 -12.60 16.32 -28.71
N TRP A 13 -12.12 15.91 -27.53
CA TRP A 13 -10.86 15.20 -27.39
C TRP A 13 -11.08 13.69 -27.35
N SER A 14 -10.79 13.02 -28.47
CA SER A 14 -10.75 11.56 -28.51
C SER A 14 -9.52 11.04 -27.76
N ILE A 15 -9.60 9.81 -27.25
CA ILE A 15 -8.48 9.15 -26.54
C ILE A 15 -7.24 9.05 -27.45
N GLN A 16 -7.44 8.88 -28.76
CA GLN A 16 -6.37 8.87 -29.76
C GLN A 16 -5.67 10.23 -29.82
N HIS A 17 -6.42 11.33 -29.93
CA HIS A 17 -5.85 12.68 -29.95
C HIS A 17 -5.14 13.02 -28.64
N ILE A 18 -5.66 12.58 -27.49
CA ILE A 18 -5.00 12.78 -26.19
C ILE A 18 -3.67 12.00 -26.14
N SER A 19 -3.65 10.78 -26.65
CA SER A 19 -2.48 9.90 -26.71
C SER A 19 -1.38 10.53 -27.56
N GLU A 20 -1.73 11.01 -28.76
CA GLU A 20 -0.82 11.66 -29.70
C GLU A 20 -0.33 13.02 -29.18
N ALA A 21 -1.24 13.88 -28.70
CA ALA A 21 -0.90 15.21 -28.20
C ALA A 21 0.00 15.19 -26.95
N LEU A 22 -0.03 14.10 -26.17
CA LEU A 22 0.78 13.93 -24.96
C LEU A 22 1.94 12.95 -25.15
N GLY A 23 2.12 12.37 -26.35
CA GLY A 23 3.19 11.41 -26.63
C GLY A 23 3.18 10.18 -25.72
N CYS A 24 2.00 9.73 -25.28
CA CYS A 24 1.86 8.61 -24.35
C CYS A 24 0.99 7.52 -24.97
N SER A 25 1.19 6.25 -24.58
CA SER A 25 0.41 5.15 -25.14
C SER A 25 -1.07 5.26 -24.78
N ARG A 26 -1.97 4.81 -25.67
CA ARG A 26 -3.42 4.72 -25.39
C ARG A 26 -3.74 3.98 -24.10
N GLN A 27 -3.02 2.89 -23.84
CA GLN A 27 -3.14 2.12 -22.60
C GLN A 27 -2.87 2.99 -21.36
N THR A 28 -1.93 3.92 -21.43
CA THR A 28 -1.63 4.86 -20.34
C THR A 28 -2.80 5.80 -20.11
N VAL A 29 -3.42 6.31 -21.17
CA VAL A 29 -4.62 7.17 -21.09
C VAL A 29 -5.78 6.40 -20.43
N PHE A 30 -6.10 5.21 -20.92
CA PHE A 30 -7.15 4.35 -20.34
C PHE A 30 -6.89 4.02 -18.88
N ARG A 31 -5.66 3.64 -18.53
CA ARG A 31 -5.29 3.32 -17.15
C ARG A 31 -5.48 4.51 -16.21
N ILE A 32 -5.13 5.72 -16.66
CA ILE A 32 -5.29 6.94 -15.86
C ILE A 32 -6.76 7.31 -15.70
N LEU A 33 -7.57 7.16 -16.74
CA LEU A 33 -9.02 7.39 -16.66
C LEU A 33 -9.72 6.36 -15.76
N ALA A 34 -9.34 5.08 -15.83
CA ALA A 34 -9.85 4.03 -14.94
C ALA A 34 -9.51 4.34 -13.48
N ILE A 35 -8.26 4.67 -13.18
CA ILE A 35 -7.84 5.07 -11.82
C ILE A 35 -8.60 6.31 -11.34
N HIS A 36 -8.84 7.28 -12.22
CA HIS A 36 -9.60 8.48 -11.87
C HIS A 36 -11.05 8.15 -11.51
N ARG A 37 -11.71 7.31 -12.31
CA ARG A 37 -13.08 6.84 -12.05
C ARG A 37 -13.17 6.05 -10.75
N ASP A 38 -12.21 5.16 -10.50
CA ASP A 38 -12.30 4.19 -9.41
C ASP A 38 -11.80 4.75 -8.06
N CYS A 39 -11.01 5.82 -8.05
CA CYS A 39 -10.40 6.34 -6.81
C CYS A 39 -10.72 7.81 -6.49
N ASP A 40 -11.46 8.53 -7.34
CA ASP A 40 -11.89 9.95 -7.24
C ASP A 40 -10.76 10.98 -6.94
N GLN A 41 -9.53 10.50 -6.77
CA GLN A 41 -8.35 11.26 -6.41
C GLN A 41 -7.18 10.86 -7.29
N LEU A 42 -6.70 11.88 -8.01
CA LEU A 42 -5.37 11.96 -8.64
C LEU A 42 -4.21 11.94 -7.64
N SER A 43 -4.45 11.49 -6.41
CA SER A 43 -3.40 11.32 -5.43
C SER A 43 -2.44 10.26 -5.96
N ARG A 44 -1.15 10.50 -5.77
CA ARG A 44 -0.09 9.54 -6.10
C ARG A 44 -0.58 8.16 -5.66
N PRO A 45 -0.53 7.11 -6.53
CA PRO A 45 -0.90 5.76 -6.09
C PRO A 45 -0.12 5.58 -4.83
N SER A 46 -0.84 5.51 -3.70
CA SER A 46 -0.19 5.76 -2.43
C SER A 46 0.99 4.82 -2.37
N PHE A 47 2.06 5.23 -1.71
CA PHE A 47 3.04 4.27 -1.23
C PHE A 47 2.27 3.38 -0.23
N ARG A 48 1.35 2.54 -0.74
CA ARG A 48 0.67 1.49 -0.02
C ARG A 48 1.85 0.68 0.43
N THR A 49 2.16 0.79 1.71
CA THR A 49 3.14 -0.04 2.38
C THR A 49 2.84 -1.45 1.90
N ARG A 50 3.72 -2.00 1.06
CA ARG A 50 3.48 -3.32 0.51
C ARG A 50 3.56 -4.28 1.69
N GLY A 51 2.44 -4.91 2.03
CA GLY A 51 2.36 -5.86 3.14
C GLY A 51 1.17 -5.64 4.06
N ARG A 52 0.82 -6.68 4.80
CA ARG A 52 -0.15 -6.61 5.90
C ARG A 52 0.43 -5.73 7.02
N PRO A 53 -0.38 -4.91 7.72
CA PRO A 53 0.09 -4.23 8.94
C PRO A 53 0.71 -5.25 9.89
N ARG A 54 1.84 -4.89 10.51
CA ARG A 54 2.54 -5.77 11.44
C ARG A 54 1.68 -5.97 12.69
N ILE A 55 1.51 -7.23 13.09
CA ILE A 55 0.78 -7.61 14.32
C ILE A 55 1.65 -7.40 15.56
N LEU A 56 2.98 -7.52 15.41
CA LEU A 56 3.95 -7.28 16.46
C LEU A 56 4.47 -5.84 16.39
N SER A 57 4.26 -5.08 17.48
CA SER A 57 4.93 -3.80 17.72
C SER A 57 6.43 -4.02 17.99
N ARG A 58 7.22 -2.97 17.87
CA ARG A 58 8.65 -2.97 18.20
C ARG A 58 8.92 -3.44 19.63
N ASP A 59 8.08 -3.05 20.58
CA ASP A 59 8.24 -3.43 22.00
C ASP A 59 8.16 -4.95 22.18
N ASN A 60 7.27 -5.62 21.44
CA ASN A 60 7.19 -7.08 21.44
C ASN A 60 8.46 -7.73 20.89
N HIS A 61 9.11 -7.12 19.90
CA HIS A 61 10.36 -7.66 19.37
C HIS A 61 11.47 -7.58 20.41
N ASP A 62 11.51 -6.50 21.18
CA ASP A 62 12.51 -6.31 22.24
C ASP A 62 12.21 -7.25 23.43
N PHE A 63 10.94 -7.48 23.76
CA PHE A 63 10.52 -8.49 24.73
C PHE A 63 10.91 -9.92 24.31
N ILE A 64 10.57 -10.34 23.09
CA ILE A 64 10.92 -11.68 22.57
C ILE A 64 12.43 -11.89 22.59
N LYS A 65 13.22 -10.87 22.23
CA LYS A 65 14.68 -10.97 22.29
C LYS A 65 15.19 -11.16 23.71
N GLY A 66 14.72 -10.34 24.66
CA GLY A 66 15.09 -10.49 26.07
C GLY A 66 14.68 -11.85 26.65
N LEU A 67 13.51 -12.37 26.22
CA LEU A 67 13.02 -13.68 26.60
C LEU A 67 13.94 -14.81 26.07
N LEU A 68 14.32 -14.75 24.79
CA LEU A 68 15.23 -15.73 24.19
C LEU A 68 16.66 -15.65 24.72
N ASP A 69 17.13 -14.45 25.06
CA ASP A 69 18.45 -14.24 25.69
C ASP A 69 18.48 -14.84 27.10
N SER A 70 17.35 -14.83 27.81
CA SER A 70 17.21 -15.41 29.16
C SER A 70 16.94 -16.92 29.12
N HIS A 71 16.19 -17.39 28.13
CA HIS A 71 15.75 -18.78 27.98
C HIS A 71 15.81 -19.20 26.50
N CYS A 72 16.96 -19.72 26.06
CA CYS A 72 17.18 -20.11 24.67
C CYS A 72 16.52 -21.45 24.24
N GLY A 73 15.77 -22.08 25.15
CA GLY A 73 15.12 -23.38 24.94
C GLY A 73 13.61 -23.33 24.74
N LEU A 74 13.02 -22.13 24.65
CA LEU A 74 11.58 -21.98 24.54
C LEU A 74 11.07 -22.36 23.16
N TYR A 75 9.93 -23.06 23.15
CA TYR A 75 9.18 -23.33 21.94
C TYR A 75 8.35 -22.11 21.52
N LEU A 76 7.88 -22.12 20.27
CA LEU A 76 7.20 -20.96 19.70
C LEU A 76 5.85 -20.66 20.36
N ASP A 77 5.14 -21.71 20.78
CA ASP A 77 3.90 -21.64 21.56
C ASP A 77 4.14 -21.06 22.95
N GLU A 78 5.20 -21.47 23.65
CA GLU A 78 5.56 -20.88 24.94
C GLU A 78 5.85 -19.38 24.82
N VAL A 79 6.59 -18.98 23.77
CA VAL A 79 6.83 -17.55 23.48
C VAL A 79 5.53 -16.80 23.19
N GLN A 80 4.55 -17.45 22.56
CA GLN A 80 3.23 -16.86 22.33
C GLN A 80 2.44 -16.70 23.63
N ASP A 81 2.49 -17.68 24.52
CA ASP A 81 1.84 -17.62 25.84
C ASP A 81 2.44 -16.48 26.68
N TYR A 82 3.78 -16.36 26.72
CA TYR A 82 4.44 -15.25 27.42
C TYR A 82 4.08 -13.87 26.83
N LEU A 83 3.98 -13.77 25.51
CA LEU A 83 3.53 -12.54 24.86
C LEU A 83 2.05 -12.23 25.13
N TRP A 84 1.21 -13.26 25.27
CA TRP A 84 -0.19 -13.09 25.61
C TRP A 84 -0.35 -12.59 27.04
N GLU A 85 0.40 -13.19 27.98
CA GLU A 85 0.45 -12.76 29.38
C GLU A 85 0.97 -11.32 29.53
N GLU A 86 2.03 -10.95 28.81
CA GLU A 86 2.62 -9.60 28.84
C GLU A 86 1.65 -8.54 28.29
N ARG A 87 0.87 -8.88 27.27
CA ARG A 87 -0.10 -7.97 26.64
C ARG A 87 -1.37 -7.77 27.45
N GLY A 88 -1.65 -8.63 28.44
CA GLY A 88 -2.74 -8.46 29.40
C GLY A 88 -4.13 -8.27 28.78
N THR A 89 -4.50 -9.12 27.82
CA THR A 89 -5.86 -9.14 27.22
C THR A 89 -6.55 -10.48 27.35
#